data_AF-A0A934KZQ4-F1
#
_entry.id   AF-A0A934KZQ4-F1
#
_cell.length_a   1.000
_cell.length_b   1.000
_cell.length_c   1.000
_cell.angle_alpha   90.00
_cell.angle_beta   90.00
_cell.angle_gamma   90.00
#
_symmetry.space_group_name_H-M   'P 1'
#
loop_
_entity.id
_entity.type
_entity.pdbx_description
1 polymer ?
#
loop_
_entity_poly.entity_id
_entity_poly.type
_entity_poly.pdbx_seq_one_letter_code
_entity_poly.pdbx_strand_id
1 'polypeptide(L)'
;MSEPDLGKQLFGLPPRTKVIVGAVMAVAGALACEWLWDRGWIAGLPILSLVLGALLTWTGRQELARERAIEEETTRARAEWAALEEGVSACNRDGRSVARFLQERGYREYGVRRWIAEELAGDTEAG
;
A
#
# COMPACT_ATOMS: atom_id res chain seq x y z
N MET A 1 14.76 29.64 -13.10
CA MET A 1 15.43 29.02 -11.93
C MET A 1 14.31 28.41 -11.11
N SER A 2 13.94 27.17 -11.42
CA SER A 2 12.76 26.51 -10.86
C SER A 2 13.09 25.98 -9.47
N GLU A 3 12.34 26.41 -8.46
CA GLU A 3 12.41 25.86 -7.11
C GLU A 3 12.25 24.33 -7.18
N PRO A 4 13.13 23.55 -6.52
CA PRO A 4 12.94 22.12 -6.43
C PRO A 4 11.69 21.84 -5.60
N ASP A 5 10.65 21.35 -6.26
CA ASP A 5 9.36 20.94 -5.71
C ASP A 5 9.54 19.68 -4.83
N LEU A 6 10.16 19.89 -3.67
CA LEU A 6 10.48 18.87 -2.65
C LEU A 6 9.24 18.08 -2.22
N GLY A 7 8.07 18.72 -2.23
CA GLY A 7 6.79 18.10 -1.90
C GLY A 7 6.41 16.98 -2.88
N LYS A 8 6.57 17.19 -4.19
CA LYS A 8 6.30 16.14 -5.18
C LYS A 8 7.34 15.02 -5.17
N GLN A 9 8.59 15.33 -4.84
CA GLN A 9 9.63 14.30 -4.74
C GLN A 9 9.44 13.39 -3.53
N LEU A 10 8.98 13.90 -2.39
CA LEU A 10 8.73 13.08 -1.20
C LEU A 10 7.54 12.13 -1.37
N PHE A 11 6.49 12.54 -2.07
CA PHE A 11 5.29 11.70 -2.30
C PHE A 11 5.48 10.63 -3.40
N GLY A 12 6.43 10.81 -4.32
CA GLY A 12 6.76 9.85 -5.37
C GLY A 12 7.79 8.78 -5.00
N LEU A 13 8.29 8.77 -3.76
CA LEU A 13 9.31 7.81 -3.33
C LEU A 13 8.74 6.42 -3.10
N PRO A 14 9.47 5.35 -3.51
CA PRO A 14 9.05 3.98 -3.25
C PRO A 14 8.87 3.72 -1.74
N PRO A 15 7.95 2.83 -1.33
CA PRO A 15 7.54 2.67 0.07
C PRO A 15 8.71 2.37 1.02
N ARG A 16 9.70 1.60 0.55
CA ARG A 16 10.93 1.29 1.30
C ARG A 16 11.74 2.55 1.63
N THR A 17 11.83 3.49 0.70
CA THR A 17 12.58 4.73 0.89
C THR A 17 11.87 5.67 1.86
N LYS A 18 10.52 5.72 1.86
CA LYS A 18 9.76 6.45 2.89
C LYS A 18 10.03 5.91 4.29
N VAL A 19 10.09 4.58 4.45
CA VAL A 19 10.41 3.94 5.74
C VAL A 19 11.81 4.31 6.21
N ILE A 20 12.81 4.26 5.32
CA ILE A 20 14.21 4.59 5.64
C ILE A 20 14.35 6.06 6.00
N VAL A 21 13.80 6.96 5.19
CA VAL A 21 13.84 8.41 5.42
C VAL A 21 13.11 8.78 6.72
N GLY A 22 11.92 8.23 6.96
CA GLY A 22 11.18 8.44 8.19
C GLY A 22 11.95 7.96 9.43
N ALA A 23 12.60 6.79 9.35
CA ALA A 23 13.41 6.26 10.44
C ALA A 23 14.63 7.15 10.72
N VAL A 24 15.33 7.62 9.67
CA VAL A 24 16.47 8.53 9.82
C VAL A 24 16.03 9.86 10.42
N MET A 25 14.91 10.45 9.97
CA MET A 25 14.37 11.68 10.55
C MET A 25 13.92 11.52 12.01
N ALA A 26 13.35 10.36 12.37
CA ALA A 26 12.95 10.09 13.75
C ALA A 26 14.16 9.95 14.68
N VAL A 27 15.21 9.24 14.24
CA VAL A 27 16.47 9.10 15.02
C VAL A 27 17.18 10.44 15.14
N ALA A 28 17.28 11.21 14.04
CA ALA A 28 17.88 12.54 14.07
C ALA A 28 17.08 13.50 14.96
N GLY A 29 15.75 13.46 14.91
CA GLY A 29 14.87 14.23 15.78
C GLY A 29 15.03 13.87 17.26
N ALA A 30 15.14 12.58 17.58
CA ALA A 30 15.36 12.10 18.95
C ALA A 30 16.70 12.57 19.53
N LEU A 31 17.79 12.41 18.77
CA LEU A 31 19.12 12.85 19.17
C LEU A 31 19.20 14.37 19.33
N ALA A 32 18.56 15.13 18.43
CA ALA A 32 18.47 16.58 18.53
C ALA A 32 17.63 17.02 19.74
N CYS A 33 16.56 16.29 20.07
CA CYS A 33 15.74 16.53 21.25
C CYS A 33 16.55 16.36 22.54
N GLU A 34 17.29 15.26 22.67
CA GLU A 34 18.13 14.96 23.84
C GLU A 34 19.21 16.03 24.03
N TRP A 35 19.88 16.42 22.93
CA TRP A 35 20.93 17.45 22.97
C TRP A 35 20.40 18.86 23.28
N LEU A 36 19.22 19.23 22.75
CA LEU A 36 18.58 20.53 23.02
C LEU A 36 17.97 20.60 24.42
N TRP A 37 17.50 19.47 24.95
CA TRP A 37 16.97 19.35 26.31
C TRP A 37 18.06 19.63 27.35
N ASP A 38 19.25 19.04 27.15
CA ASP A 38 20.44 19.31 27.99
C ASP A 38 20.91 20.78 27.94
N ARG A 39 20.52 21.52 26.91
CA ARG A 39 20.88 22.94 26.70
C ARG A 39 19.81 23.94 27.16
N GLY A 40 18.64 23.47 27.59
CA GLY A 40 17.53 24.30 28.06
C GLY A 40 16.82 25.12 26.98
N TRP A 41 16.89 24.69 25.70
CA TRP A 41 16.26 25.38 24.57
C TRP A 41 14.92 24.75 24.16
N ILE A 42 14.03 25.54 23.54
CA ILE A 42 12.66 25.14 23.16
C ILE A 42 12.71 23.97 22.14
N ALA A 43 12.24 22.80 22.57
CA ALA A 43 12.31 21.53 21.84
C ALA A 43 11.24 21.33 20.73
N GLY A 44 10.56 22.38 20.27
CA GLY A 44 9.42 22.23 19.36
C GLY A 44 9.76 21.60 17.99
N LEU A 45 10.87 22.02 17.38
CA LEU A 45 11.33 21.50 16.08
C LEU A 45 11.78 20.03 16.09
N PRO A 46 12.62 19.56 17.05
CA PRO A 46 13.01 18.16 17.09
C PRO A 46 11.84 17.23 17.45
N ILE A 47 10.91 17.66 18.32
CA ILE A 47 9.67 16.91 18.58
C ILE A 47 8.84 16.76 17.30
N LEU A 48 8.68 17.85 16.53
CA LEU A 48 7.98 17.80 15.25
C LEU A 48 8.64 16.81 14.27
N SER A 49 9.97 16.82 14.17
CA SER A 49 10.72 15.87 13.33
C SER A 49 10.52 14.42 13.77
N LEU A 50 10.46 14.17 15.07
CA LEU A 50 10.21 12.86 15.65
C LEU A 50 8.83 12.33 15.29
N VAL A 51 7.80 13.17 15.45
CA VAL A 51 6.40 12.83 15.12
C VAL A 51 6.24 12.61 13.61
N LEU A 52 6.79 13.50 12.79
CA LEU A 52 6.71 13.38 11.33
C LEU A 52 7.43 12.12 10.82
N GLY A 53 8.62 11.84 11.37
CA GLY A 53 9.40 10.65 11.05
C GLY A 53 8.66 9.37 11.43
N ALA A 54 8.08 9.31 12.62
CA ALA A 54 7.27 8.18 13.06
C ALA A 54 6.04 7.96 12.17
N LEU A 55 5.34 9.04 11.79
CA LEU A 55 4.18 8.97 10.90
C LEU A 55 4.55 8.43 9.51
N LEU A 56 5.65 8.93 8.93
CA LEU A 56 6.18 8.48 7.63
C LEU A 56 6.60 7.00 7.65
N THR A 57 7.25 6.56 8.73
CA THR A 57 7.61 5.15 8.90
C THR A 57 6.37 4.26 9.04
N TRP A 58 5.36 4.72 9.78
CA TRP A 58 4.10 3.98 9.95
C TRP A 58 3.35 3.82 8.63
N THR A 59 3.16 4.91 7.89
CA THR A 59 2.47 4.88 6.59
C THR A 59 3.23 4.05 5.56
N GLY A 60 4.56 4.18 5.50
CA GLY A 60 5.39 3.36 4.60
C GLY A 60 5.32 1.86 4.92
N ARG A 61 5.22 1.48 6.20
CA ARG A 61 5.00 0.08 6.60
C ARG A 61 3.62 -0.44 6.20
N GLN A 62 2.57 0.38 6.35
CA GLN A 62 1.23 0.01 5.91
C GLN A 62 1.16 -0.16 4.38
N GLU A 63 1.78 0.75 3.62
CA GLU A 63 1.90 0.65 2.16
C GLU A 63 2.60 -0.65 1.75
N LEU A 64 3.73 -0.99 2.38
CA LEU A 64 4.45 -2.25 2.12
C LEU A 64 3.65 -3.50 2.48
N ALA A 65 2.93 -3.48 3.61
CA ALA A 65 2.09 -4.61 4.01
C ALA A 65 0.94 -4.84 3.01
N ARG A 66 0.35 -3.74 2.52
CA ARG A 66 -0.71 -3.80 1.51
C ARG A 66 -0.19 -4.27 0.15
N GLU A 67 0.99 -3.79 -0.25
CA GLU A 67 1.65 -4.23 -1.49
C GLU A 67 1.91 -5.74 -1.48
N ARG A 68 2.42 -6.27 -0.36
CA ARG A 68 2.60 -7.72 -0.17
C ARG A 68 1.28 -8.49 -0.20
N ALA A 69 0.25 -7.98 0.47
CA ALA A 69 -1.06 -8.63 0.46
C ALA A 69 -1.67 -8.70 -0.95
N ILE A 70 -1.53 -7.62 -1.74
CA ILE A 70 -1.94 -7.59 -3.14
C ILE A 70 -1.15 -8.61 -3.95
N GLU A 71 0.18 -8.66 -3.78
CA GLU A 71 1.05 -9.59 -4.49
C GLU A 71 0.68 -11.05 -4.19
N GLU A 72 0.51 -11.40 -2.91
CA GLU A 72 0.08 -12.73 -2.47
C GLU A 72 -1.29 -13.12 -3.02
N GLU A 73 -2.29 -12.23 -2.94
CA GLU A 73 -3.62 -12.46 -3.50
C GLU A 73 -3.55 -12.63 -5.03
N THR A 74 -2.72 -11.85 -5.72
CA THR A 74 -2.55 -11.92 -7.18
C THR A 74 -1.86 -13.22 -7.60
N THR A 75 -0.81 -13.65 -6.89
CA THR A 75 -0.13 -14.93 -7.13
C THR A 75 -1.09 -16.09 -6.92
N ARG A 76 -1.90 -16.04 -5.86
CA ARG A 76 -2.93 -17.05 -5.60
C ARG A 76 -3.99 -17.08 -6.69
N ALA A 77 -4.47 -15.92 -7.14
CA ALA A 77 -5.42 -15.82 -8.25
C ALA A 77 -4.86 -16.45 -9.52
N ARG A 78 -3.60 -16.20 -9.86
CA ARG A 78 -2.94 -16.82 -11.02
C ARG A 78 -2.80 -18.34 -10.89
N ALA A 79 -2.48 -18.83 -9.69
CA ALA A 79 -2.37 -20.26 -9.43
C ALA A 79 -3.73 -21.00 -9.54
N GLU A 80 -4.81 -20.35 -9.13
CA GLU A 80 -6.17 -20.91 -9.15
C GLU A 80 -7.00 -20.42 -10.36
N TRP A 81 -6.38 -19.85 -11.39
CA TRP A 81 -7.06 -19.10 -12.46
C TRP A 81 -8.16 -19.90 -13.17
N ALA A 82 -7.88 -21.14 -13.58
CA ALA A 82 -8.85 -22.01 -14.24
C ALA A 82 -10.11 -22.26 -13.37
N ALA A 83 -9.92 -22.40 -12.05
CA ALA A 83 -11.04 -22.60 -11.12
C ALA A 83 -11.80 -21.30 -10.79
N LEU A 84 -11.19 -20.14 -11.03
CA LEU A 84 -11.87 -18.84 -10.99
C LEU A 84 -12.71 -18.64 -12.25
N GLU A 85 -12.16 -18.94 -13.42
CA GLU A 85 -12.85 -18.84 -14.71
C GLU A 85 -14.14 -19.68 -14.72
N GLU A 86 -14.06 -20.96 -14.33
CA GLU A 86 -15.23 -21.84 -14.26
C GLU A 86 -16.27 -21.32 -13.24
N GLY A 87 -15.81 -20.85 -12.08
CA GLY A 87 -16.68 -20.32 -11.04
C GLY A 87 -17.35 -19.01 -11.43
N VAL A 88 -16.65 -18.12 -12.14
CA VAL A 88 -17.19 -16.86 -12.65
C VAL A 88 -18.18 -17.12 -13.79
N SER A 89 -17.86 -18.04 -14.71
CA SER A 89 -18.79 -18.48 -15.76
C SER A 89 -20.07 -19.06 -15.17
N ALA A 90 -19.98 -19.88 -14.11
CA ALA A 90 -21.14 -20.37 -13.39
C ALA A 90 -21.93 -19.23 -12.70
N CYS A 91 -21.25 -18.28 -12.07
CA CYS A 91 -21.92 -17.11 -11.48
C CYS A 91 -22.66 -16.28 -12.53
N ASN A 92 -22.06 -16.04 -13.70
CA ASN A 92 -22.68 -15.31 -14.79
C ASN A 92 -23.91 -16.03 -15.35
N ARG A 93 -23.83 -17.36 -15.54
CA ARG A 93 -24.98 -18.18 -15.97
C ARG A 93 -26.13 -18.16 -14.96
N ASP A 94 -25.81 -18.18 -13.67
CA ASP A 94 -26.80 -18.19 -12.59
C ASP A 94 -27.29 -16.78 -12.18
N GLY A 95 -26.76 -15.72 -12.81
CA GLY A 95 -27.05 -14.32 -12.43
C GLY A 95 -26.55 -13.93 -11.03
N ARG A 96 -25.55 -14.63 -10.49
CA ARG A 96 -24.96 -14.37 -9.17
C ARG A 96 -23.85 -13.34 -9.24
N SER A 97 -23.63 -12.63 -8.13
CA SER A 97 -22.58 -11.61 -8.03
C SER A 97 -21.18 -12.22 -7.99
N VAL A 98 -20.39 -11.99 -9.05
CA VAL A 98 -18.97 -12.35 -9.13
C VAL A 98 -18.15 -11.73 -7.99
N ALA A 99 -18.43 -10.46 -7.65
CA ALA A 99 -17.73 -9.78 -6.56
C ALA A 99 -17.93 -10.47 -5.20
N ARG A 100 -19.14 -11.00 -4.95
CA ARG A 100 -19.46 -11.76 -3.74
C ARG A 100 -18.77 -13.12 -3.73
N PHE A 101 -18.76 -13.82 -4.87
CA PHE A 101 -18.03 -15.08 -5.02
C PHE A 101 -16.52 -14.91 -4.73
N LEU A 102 -15.88 -13.88 -5.29
CA LEU A 102 -14.46 -13.62 -5.03
C LEU A 102 -14.21 -13.28 -3.56
N GLN A 103 -15.14 -12.56 -2.91
CA GLN A 103 -15.04 -12.26 -1.49
C GLN A 103 -15.18 -13.52 -0.60
N GLU A 104 -16.12 -14.41 -0.93
CA GLU A 104 -16.30 -15.70 -0.24
C GLU A 104 -15.08 -16.60 -0.39
N ARG A 105 -14.37 -16.50 -1.53
CA ARG A 105 -13.13 -17.24 -1.80
C ARG A 105 -11.89 -16.66 -1.11
N GLY A 106 -12.02 -15.49 -0.48
CA GLY A 106 -11.01 -14.87 0.36
C GLY A 106 -10.22 -13.74 -0.28
N TYR A 107 -10.59 -13.25 -1.47
CA TYR A 107 -9.98 -12.06 -2.06
C TYR A 107 -10.52 -10.80 -1.38
N ARG A 108 -9.68 -10.13 -0.59
CA ARG A 108 -10.10 -8.98 0.21
C ARG A 108 -9.81 -7.68 -0.51
N GLU A 109 -8.70 -7.61 -1.24
CA GLU A 109 -8.29 -6.40 -1.92
C GLU A 109 -9.21 -6.09 -3.10
N TYR A 110 -9.80 -4.90 -3.07
CA TYR A 110 -10.72 -4.45 -4.13
C TYR A 110 -10.03 -4.42 -5.49
N GLY A 111 -8.76 -3.99 -5.54
CA GLY A 111 -7.97 -3.94 -6.77
C GLY A 111 -7.81 -5.31 -7.42
N VAL A 112 -7.55 -6.34 -6.61
CA VAL A 112 -7.39 -7.72 -7.08
C VAL A 112 -8.73 -8.26 -7.59
N ARG A 113 -9.82 -8.07 -6.83
CA ARG A 113 -11.16 -8.52 -7.26
C ARG A 113 -11.61 -7.87 -8.56
N ARG A 114 -11.38 -6.56 -8.69
CA ARG A 114 -11.71 -5.80 -9.89
C ARG A 114 -10.90 -6.28 -11.09
N TRP A 115 -9.58 -6.44 -10.93
CA TRP A 115 -8.71 -6.97 -11.97
C TRP A 115 -9.15 -8.35 -12.45
N ILE A 116 -9.42 -9.29 -11.53
CA ILE A 116 -9.92 -10.64 -11.88
C ILE A 116 -11.22 -10.55 -12.69
N ALA A 117 -12.16 -9.71 -12.24
CA ALA A 117 -13.45 -9.58 -12.91
C ALA A 117 -13.33 -8.94 -14.31
N GLU A 118 -12.46 -7.93 -14.49
CA GLU A 118 -12.21 -7.28 -15.77
C GLU A 118 -11.53 -8.23 -16.77
N GLU A 119 -10.51 -8.97 -16.33
CA GLU A 119 -9.77 -9.91 -17.17
C GLU A 119 -10.67 -11.06 -17.65
N LEU A 120 -11.43 -11.67 -16.73
CA LEU A 120 -12.34 -12.77 -17.06
C LEU A 120 -13.52 -12.31 -17.92
N ALA A 121 -14.01 -11.09 -17.75
CA ALA A 121 -15.03 -10.53 -18.62
C ALA A 121 -14.49 -10.31 -20.05
N GLY A 122 -13.25 -9.83 -20.18
CA GLY A 122 -12.58 -9.65 -21.47
C GLY A 122 -12.37 -10.97 -22.24
N ASP A 123 -11.99 -12.04 -21.53
CA ASP A 123 -11.84 -13.37 -22.14
C ASP A 123 -13.17 -13.96 -22.64
N THR A 124 -14.30 -13.59 -22.03
CA THR A 124 -15.63 -14.10 -22.42
C THR A 124 -16.15 -13.44 -23.71
N GLU A 125 -15.66 -12.25 -24.08
CA GLU A 125 -16.05 -11.55 -25.32
C GLU A 125 -15.15 -11.91 -26.52
N ALA A 126 -14.01 -12.57 -26.26
CA ALA A 126 -13.00 -12.90 -27.27
C ALA A 126 -13.07 -14.36 -27.79
N GLY A 127 -13.87 -15.23 -27.16
CA GLY A 127 -14.07 -16.64 -27.53
C GLY A 127 -15.46 -16.93 -28.07
#